data_AF-A0A3D5YEF1-F1
#
_entry.id   AF-A0A3D5YEF1-F1
#
_cell.length_a   1.000
_cell.length_b   1.000
_cell.length_c   1.000
_cell.angle_alpha   90.00
_cell.angle_beta   90.00
_cell.angle_gamma   90.00
#
_symmetry.space_group_name_H-M   'P 1'
#
loop_
_entity.id
_entity.type
_entity.pdbx_description
1 polymer ?
#
loop_
_entity_poly.entity_id
_entity_poly.type
_entity_poly.pdbx_seq_one_letter_code
_entity_poly.pdbx_strand_id
1 'polypeptide(L)'
;MFFLLSIIFLTRIYLIDPKTMIHPHALIYSSQEDITIGHLKQANYDPSIDTTVVAHWMANREISAVVEGEPDFPSKLYQIQSKPYIIYYQGDISLLNKPILGIVGPRKHSDFAKIMVQKVINQATHHDIVTISGLASGVDQLAHHYSLENNIPTIAVL
;
A
#
# COMPACT_ATOMS: atom_id res chain seq x y z
N MET A 1 29.62 10.30 1.72
CA MET A 1 28.47 11.23 1.63
C MET A 1 27.57 10.70 0.53
N PHE A 2 26.64 9.82 0.89
CA PHE A 2 25.81 9.04 -0.04
C PHE A 2 24.69 9.91 -0.61
N PHE A 3 24.87 10.38 -1.83
CA PHE A 3 23.82 10.94 -2.69
C PHE A 3 23.91 10.20 -4.03
N LEU A 4 23.38 8.98 -4.07
CA LEU A 4 23.13 8.20 -5.27
C LEU A 4 22.13 7.09 -4.90
N LEU A 5 21.08 6.94 -5.70
CA LEU A 5 19.88 6.08 -5.54
C LEU A 5 18.63 6.77 -4.97
N SER A 6 18.37 8.01 -5.41
CA SER A 6 16.98 8.49 -5.50
C SER A 6 16.34 7.83 -6.73
N ILE A 7 15.64 6.73 -6.50
CA ILE A 7 14.54 6.12 -7.28
C ILE A 7 14.51 4.65 -6.84
N ILE A 8 13.97 4.42 -5.65
CA ILE A 8 13.63 3.11 -5.11
C ILE A 8 12.12 3.20 -4.92
N PHE A 9 11.35 2.79 -5.93
CA PHE A 9 9.89 2.88 -5.93
C PHE A 9 9.27 1.83 -4.98
N LEU A 10 9.40 2.05 -3.67
CA LEU A 10 8.50 1.42 -2.70
C LEU A 10 7.23 2.24 -2.66
N THR A 11 6.19 1.77 -3.35
CA THR A 11 4.87 2.39 -3.28
C THR A 11 4.12 1.82 -2.09
N ARG A 12 3.66 2.65 -1.15
CA ARG A 12 2.82 2.23 -0.02
C ARG A 12 1.36 2.48 -0.36
N ILE A 13 0.49 1.51 -0.10
CA ILE A 13 -0.93 1.58 -0.38
C ILE A 13 -1.70 1.24 0.88
N TYR A 14 -2.67 2.07 1.21
CA TYR A 14 -3.67 1.82 2.23
C TYR A 14 -5.02 1.60 1.52
N LEU A 15 -5.59 0.42 1.69
CA LEU A 15 -6.86 0.04 1.07
C LEU A 15 -7.99 0.28 2.07
N ILE A 16 -9.02 1.04 1.66
CA ILE A 16 -10.20 1.28 2.50
C ILE A 16 -11.41 0.60 1.86
N ASP A 17 -11.93 -0.42 2.55
CA ASP A 17 -13.08 -1.22 2.11
C ASP A 17 -14.39 -0.45 2.31
N PRO A 18 -15.27 -0.38 1.30
CA PRO A 18 -16.60 0.25 1.41
C PRO A 18 -17.48 -0.33 2.53
N LYS A 19 -17.24 -1.57 2.98
CA LYS A 19 -17.98 -2.20 4.10
C LYS A 19 -17.42 -1.86 5.48
N THR A 20 -16.14 -1.49 5.60
CA THR A 20 -15.51 -1.15 6.89
C THR A 20 -15.54 0.35 7.20
N MET A 21 -15.79 1.21 6.20
CA MET A 21 -15.95 2.65 6.41
C MET A 21 -17.00 3.22 5.46
N ILE A 22 -18.20 3.44 5.97
CA ILE A 22 -19.33 4.02 5.22
C ILE A 22 -19.12 5.54 4.94
N HIS A 23 -18.02 6.17 5.35
CA HIS A 23 -17.84 7.60 5.11
C HIS A 23 -16.36 8.03 4.98
N PRO A 24 -16.04 9.01 4.09
CA PRO A 24 -14.75 9.71 4.03
C PRO A 24 -14.34 10.38 5.36
N HIS A 25 -15.22 10.39 6.35
CA HIS A 25 -15.01 10.98 7.67
C HIS A 25 -14.15 10.10 8.58
N ALA A 26 -14.18 8.77 8.42
CA ALA A 26 -13.36 7.84 9.21
C ALA A 26 -11.84 8.04 8.98
N LEU A 27 -11.47 8.62 7.84
CA LEU A 27 -10.11 9.05 7.53
C LEU A 27 -9.65 10.25 8.34
N ILE A 28 -10.52 11.25 8.50
CA ILE A 28 -10.23 12.44 9.32
C ILE A 28 -10.00 12.02 10.76
N TYR A 29 -10.79 11.06 11.26
CA TYR A 29 -10.60 10.46 12.57
C TYR A 29 -9.32 9.60 12.66
N SER A 30 -8.96 8.83 11.64
CA SER A 30 -7.68 8.08 11.64
C SER A 30 -6.42 8.96 11.61
N SER A 31 -6.56 10.23 11.17
CA SER A 31 -5.47 11.21 11.18
C SER A 31 -5.25 11.87 12.54
N GLN A 32 -6.17 11.67 13.50
CA GLN A 32 -6.05 12.16 14.87
C GLN A 32 -5.24 11.18 15.72
N GLU A 33 -4.26 11.69 16.46
CA GLU A 33 -3.29 10.87 17.21
C GLU A 33 -3.92 9.98 18.30
N ASP A 34 -5.12 10.34 18.79
CA ASP A 34 -5.77 9.72 19.95
C ASP A 34 -6.85 8.67 19.60
N ILE A 35 -7.10 8.41 18.32
CA ILE A 35 -8.20 7.53 17.89
C ILE A 35 -7.76 6.06 17.76
N THR A 36 -8.56 5.16 18.36
CA THR A 36 -8.36 3.71 18.32
C THR A 36 -9.36 3.03 17.37
N ILE A 37 -9.05 1.79 16.95
CA ILE A 37 -9.98 0.95 16.16
C ILE A 37 -11.34 0.76 16.87
N GLY A 38 -11.38 0.82 18.21
CA GLY A 38 -12.62 0.73 18.99
C GLY A 38 -13.57 1.90 18.76
N HIS A 39 -13.04 3.11 18.54
CA HIS A 39 -13.84 4.31 18.27
C HIS A 39 -14.49 4.24 16.87
N LEU A 40 -13.76 3.72 15.87
CA LEU A 40 -14.27 3.57 14.51
C LEU A 40 -15.48 2.64 14.42
N LYS A 41 -15.51 1.57 15.24
CA LYS A 41 -16.58 0.57 15.26
C LYS A 41 -17.93 1.10 15.78
N GLN A 42 -17.93 2.22 16.50
CA GLN A 42 -19.15 2.78 17.10
C GLN A 42 -19.96 3.65 16.13
N ALA A 43 -19.43 3.92 14.93
CA ALA A 43 -20.12 4.54 13.80
C ALA A 43 -20.91 5.84 14.09
N ASN A 44 -20.55 6.57 15.15
CA ASN A 44 -21.23 7.80 15.55
C ASN A 44 -20.39 9.00 15.08
N TYR A 45 -20.63 9.43 13.84
CA TYR A 45 -19.80 10.44 13.15
C TYR A 45 -20.44 11.83 13.21
N ASP A 46 -19.63 12.86 13.50
CA ASP A 46 -20.04 14.26 13.46
C ASP A 46 -20.07 14.78 12.00
N PRO A 47 -21.12 15.47 11.54
CA PRO A 47 -21.17 16.06 10.20
C PRO A 47 -20.32 17.33 10.02
N SER A 48 -19.76 17.91 11.08
CA SER A 48 -19.04 19.20 11.06
C SER A 48 -17.52 19.11 10.90
N ILE A 49 -17.02 18.04 10.28
CA ILE A 49 -15.58 17.75 10.28
C ILE A 49 -14.82 18.64 9.30
N ASP A 50 -13.76 19.24 9.82
CA ASP A 50 -12.78 20.00 9.05
C ASP A 50 -11.90 19.09 8.19
N THR A 51 -12.15 19.10 6.88
CA THR A 51 -11.39 18.32 5.89
C THR A 51 -9.96 18.84 5.67
N THR A 52 -9.65 20.05 6.15
CA THR A 52 -8.29 20.60 6.05
C THR A 52 -7.29 19.79 6.87
N VAL A 53 -7.73 19.10 7.93
CA VAL A 53 -6.87 18.23 8.74
C VAL A 53 -6.31 17.07 7.92
N VAL A 54 -7.15 16.41 7.12
CA VAL A 54 -6.72 15.31 6.24
C VAL A 54 -5.83 15.82 5.12
N ALA A 55 -6.19 16.95 4.50
CA ALA A 55 -5.36 17.56 3.47
C ALA A 55 -3.95 17.88 4.00
N HIS A 56 -3.84 18.46 5.20
CA HIS A 56 -2.53 18.70 5.85
C HIS A 56 -1.80 17.40 6.20
N TRP A 57 -2.51 16.41 6.75
CA TRP A 57 -1.92 15.12 7.12
C TRP A 57 -1.34 14.40 5.90
N MET A 58 -2.07 14.41 4.78
CA MET A 58 -1.68 13.85 3.49
C MET A 58 -0.49 14.60 2.89
N ALA A 59 -0.57 15.93 2.83
CA ALA A 59 0.48 16.79 2.28
C ALA A 59 1.82 16.62 3.04
N ASN A 60 1.77 16.57 4.38
CA ASN A 60 2.95 16.40 5.21
C ASN A 60 3.63 15.03 5.08
N ARG A 61 2.96 14.04 4.47
CA ARG A 61 3.44 12.65 4.35
C ARG A 61 3.61 12.20 2.90
N GLU A 62 3.45 13.10 1.94
CA GLU A 62 3.46 12.79 0.51
C GLU A 62 2.46 11.69 0.13
N ILE A 63 1.31 11.67 0.82
CA ILE A 63 0.23 10.74 0.56
C ILE A 63 -0.76 11.41 -0.39
N SER A 64 -1.11 10.70 -1.45
CA SER A 64 -2.18 11.05 -2.37
C SER A 64 -3.35 10.08 -2.19
N ALA A 65 -4.51 10.44 -2.73
CA ALA A 65 -5.67 9.58 -2.76
C ALA A 65 -6.22 9.50 -4.19
N VAL A 66 -6.81 8.37 -4.54
CA VAL A 66 -7.61 8.23 -5.75
C VAL A 66 -8.92 7.54 -5.41
N VAL A 67 -10.01 8.03 -6.01
CA VAL A 67 -11.37 7.55 -5.81
C VAL A 67 -11.81 6.72 -7.01
N GLU A 68 -12.66 5.71 -6.77
CA GLU A 68 -13.30 4.96 -7.85
C GLU A 68 -13.97 5.92 -8.84
N GLY A 69 -13.59 5.82 -10.11
CA GLY A 69 -14.12 6.62 -11.21
C GLY A 69 -13.18 7.72 -11.68
N GLU A 70 -12.13 8.02 -10.90
CA GLU A 70 -11.08 8.95 -11.32
C GLU A 70 -10.12 8.31 -12.33
N PRO A 71 -9.50 9.10 -13.23
CA PRO A 71 -8.61 8.57 -14.28
C PRO A 71 -7.45 7.70 -13.78
N ASP A 72 -6.93 8.00 -12.59
CA ASP A 72 -5.77 7.32 -12.02
C ASP A 72 -6.16 6.08 -11.18
N PHE A 73 -7.46 5.77 -11.06
CA PHE A 73 -7.91 4.62 -10.28
C PHE A 73 -7.47 3.32 -10.98
N PRO A 74 -6.82 2.37 -10.28
CA PRO A 74 -6.24 1.20 -10.92
C PRO A 74 -7.29 0.34 -11.64
N SER A 75 -7.15 0.25 -12.96
CA SER A 75 -8.10 -0.44 -13.84
C SER A 75 -8.36 -1.89 -13.43
N LYS A 76 -7.33 -2.59 -12.92
CA LYS A 76 -7.41 -3.98 -12.47
C LYS A 76 -8.36 -4.17 -11.28
N LEU A 77 -8.52 -3.16 -10.43
CA LEU A 77 -9.39 -3.27 -9.26
C LEU A 77 -10.87 -3.28 -9.63
N TYR A 78 -11.26 -2.75 -10.81
CA TYR A 78 -12.65 -2.87 -11.28
C TYR A 78 -13.11 -4.31 -11.51
N GLN A 79 -12.18 -5.24 -11.65
CA GLN A 79 -12.48 -6.67 -11.81
C GLN A 79 -12.76 -7.38 -10.48
N ILE A 80 -12.51 -6.71 -9.34
CA ILE A 80 -12.68 -7.28 -8.00
C ILE A 80 -14.03 -6.83 -7.43
N GLN A 81 -14.86 -7.79 -7.01
CA GLN A 81 -16.20 -7.50 -6.48
C GLN A 81 -16.17 -6.63 -5.20
N SER A 82 -15.18 -6.85 -4.33
CA SER A 82 -14.95 -6.09 -3.09
C SER A 82 -13.83 -5.07 -3.23
N LYS A 83 -13.77 -4.38 -4.37
CA LYS A 83 -12.77 -3.34 -4.60
C LYS A 83 -12.92 -2.18 -3.60
N PRO A 84 -11.82 -1.52 -3.20
CA PRO A 84 -11.89 -0.33 -2.37
C PRO A 84 -12.58 0.80 -3.13
N TYR A 85 -13.26 1.68 -2.40
CA TYR A 85 -13.83 2.91 -2.98
C TYR A 85 -12.78 4.02 -3.10
N ILE A 86 -11.82 4.07 -2.15
CA ILE A 86 -10.72 5.03 -2.12
C ILE A 86 -9.42 4.28 -1.83
N ILE A 87 -8.35 4.69 -2.51
CA ILE A 87 -6.99 4.20 -2.28
C ILE A 87 -6.14 5.37 -1.85
N TYR A 88 -5.50 5.25 -0.69
CA TYR A 88 -4.44 6.18 -0.28
C TYR A 88 -3.11 5.57 -0.65
N TYR A 89 -2.23 6.37 -1.23
CA TYR A 89 -0.96 5.87 -1.70
C TYR A 89 0.16 6.88 -1.52
N GLN A 90 1.36 6.37 -1.33
CA GLN A 90 2.61 7.12 -1.40
C GLN A 90 3.46 6.45 -2.48
N GLY A 91 3.90 7.22 -3.48
CA GLY A 91 4.67 6.71 -4.61
C GLY A 91 3.87 6.67 -5.92
N ASP A 92 4.16 5.70 -6.78
CA ASP A 92 3.60 5.60 -8.13
C ASP A 92 2.43 4.62 -8.18
N ILE A 93 1.21 5.14 -8.25
CA ILE A 93 -0.01 4.33 -8.31
C ILE A 93 -0.15 3.56 -9.63
N SER A 94 0.53 4.00 -10.71
CA SER A 94 0.45 3.33 -12.00
C SER A 94 1.02 1.91 -11.96
N LEU A 95 1.88 1.61 -10.99
CA LEU A 95 2.42 0.27 -10.75
C LEU A 95 1.33 -0.79 -10.51
N LEU A 96 0.16 -0.41 -9.98
CA LEU A 96 -0.96 -1.33 -9.79
C LEU A 96 -1.58 -1.82 -11.11
N ASN A 97 -1.31 -1.14 -12.22
CA ASN A 97 -1.75 -1.58 -13.55
C ASN A 97 -0.76 -2.55 -14.20
N LYS A 98 0.49 -2.64 -13.72
CA LYS A 98 1.51 -3.57 -14.24
C LYS A 98 1.22 -5.02 -13.84
N PRO A 99 1.78 -6.04 -14.52
CA PRO A 99 1.76 -7.41 -14.02
C PRO A 99 2.37 -7.50 -12.61
N ILE A 100 1.66 -8.16 -11.68
CA ILE A 100 2.02 -8.16 -10.26
C ILE A 100 2.34 -9.58 -9.79
N LEU A 101 3.46 -9.72 -9.08
CA LEU A 101 3.84 -10.92 -8.34
C LEU A 101 3.58 -10.69 -6.84
N GLY A 102 2.53 -11.32 -6.32
CA GLY A 102 2.23 -11.34 -4.89
C GLY A 102 3.13 -12.31 -4.13
N ILE A 103 3.82 -11.83 -3.10
CA ILE A 103 4.66 -12.65 -2.24
C ILE A 103 4.16 -12.48 -0.81
N VAL A 104 3.72 -13.57 -0.18
CA VAL A 104 3.23 -13.58 1.19
C VAL A 104 3.81 -14.77 1.93
N GLY A 105 3.99 -14.64 3.25
CA GLY A 105 4.45 -15.76 4.05
C GLY A 105 4.51 -15.46 5.55
N PRO A 106 5.10 -16.36 6.34
CA PRO A 106 5.11 -16.22 7.79
C PRO A 106 6.00 -15.07 8.27
N ARG A 107 5.63 -14.50 9.44
CA ARG A 107 6.40 -13.45 10.13
C ARG A 107 7.74 -13.92 10.70
N LYS A 108 7.90 -15.24 10.85
CA LYS A 108 9.16 -15.91 11.17
C LYS A 108 9.41 -16.93 10.07
N HIS A 109 10.53 -16.80 9.36
CA HIS A 109 10.87 -17.67 8.24
C HIS A 109 12.12 -18.48 8.57
N SER A 110 12.29 -19.62 7.88
CA SER A 110 13.54 -20.37 7.88
C SER A 110 14.54 -19.79 6.88
N ASP A 111 15.79 -20.23 6.92
CA ASP A 111 16.79 -19.90 5.90
C ASP A 111 16.39 -20.43 4.51
N PHE A 112 15.71 -21.58 4.47
CA PHE A 112 15.16 -22.12 3.23
C PHE A 112 14.16 -21.16 2.58
N ALA A 113 13.24 -20.61 3.37
CA ALA A 113 12.29 -19.62 2.86
C ALA A 113 13.00 -18.37 2.32
N LYS A 114 14.07 -17.91 2.98
CA LYS A 114 14.91 -16.81 2.49
C LYS A 114 15.53 -17.10 1.12
N ILE A 115 16.12 -18.29 0.95
CA ILE A 115 16.70 -18.74 -0.33
C ILE A 115 15.63 -18.82 -1.42
N MET A 116 14.44 -19.32 -1.08
CA MET A 116 13.35 -19.46 -2.04
C MET A 116 12.81 -18.10 -2.51
N VAL A 117 12.57 -17.15 -1.60
CA VAL A 117 12.12 -15.80 -1.97
C VAL A 117 13.14 -15.12 -2.86
N GLN A 118 14.42 -15.21 -2.52
CA GLN A 118 15.51 -14.66 -3.34
C GLN A 118 15.53 -15.29 -4.74
N LYS A 119 15.44 -16.62 -4.82
CA LYS A 119 15.45 -17.34 -6.10
C LYS A 119 14.27 -16.94 -7.00
N VAL A 120 13.07 -16.84 -6.43
CA VAL A 120 11.87 -16.42 -7.17
C VAL A 120 12.04 -15.01 -7.72
N ILE A 121 12.50 -14.07 -6.89
CA ILE A 121 12.67 -12.68 -7.32
C ILE A 121 13.77 -12.53 -8.38
N ASN A 122 14.90 -13.23 -8.21
CA ASN A 122 15.98 -13.21 -9.20
C ASN A 122 15.51 -13.72 -10.56
N GLN A 123 14.65 -14.75 -10.60
CA GLN A 123 14.07 -15.24 -11.85
C GLN A 123 13.09 -14.23 -12.48
N ALA A 124 12.53 -13.33 -11.68
CA ALA A 124 11.55 -12.37 -12.12
C ALA A 124 12.18 -11.11 -12.77
N THR A 125 13.49 -10.92 -12.64
CA THR A 125 14.24 -9.76 -13.18
C THR A 125 14.12 -9.56 -14.69
N HIS A 126 13.85 -10.62 -15.43
CA HIS A 126 13.74 -10.58 -16.90
C HIS A 126 12.33 -10.24 -17.39
N HIS A 127 11.41 -9.91 -16.48
CA HIS A 127 10.02 -9.60 -16.79
C HIS A 127 9.67 -8.17 -16.33
N ASP A 128 8.83 -7.47 -17.10
CA ASP A 128 8.25 -6.18 -16.67
C ASP A 128 7.14 -6.43 -15.64
N ILE A 129 7.56 -6.75 -14.41
CA ILE A 129 6.67 -7.02 -13.29
C ILE A 129 6.92 -6.07 -12.13
N VAL A 130 5.96 -6.06 -11.21
CA VAL A 130 6.02 -5.39 -9.92
C VAL A 130 5.78 -6.43 -8.84
N THR A 131 6.48 -6.38 -7.71
CA THR A 131 6.16 -7.24 -6.56
C THR A 131 5.19 -6.55 -5.61
N ILE A 132 4.34 -7.31 -4.92
CA ILE A 132 3.42 -6.78 -3.90
C ILE A 132 3.46 -7.64 -2.64
N SER A 133 3.45 -6.99 -1.46
CA SER A 133 3.46 -7.65 -0.14
C SER A 133 2.94 -6.73 0.97
N GLY A 134 2.71 -7.22 2.19
CA GLY A 134 2.10 -6.48 3.31
C GLY A 134 3.04 -5.71 4.24
N LEU A 135 4.32 -5.50 3.89
CA LEU A 135 5.35 -4.84 4.71
C LEU A 135 5.55 -5.42 6.13
N ALA A 136 5.04 -6.62 6.42
CA ALA A 136 5.25 -7.26 7.71
C ALA A 136 6.72 -7.70 7.89
N SER A 137 7.13 -7.97 9.13
CA SER A 137 8.38 -8.70 9.35
C SER A 137 8.30 -10.09 8.72
N GLY A 138 9.44 -10.66 8.36
CA GLY A 138 9.51 -12.00 7.80
C GLY A 138 9.51 -12.02 6.27
N VAL A 139 8.69 -12.88 5.66
CA VAL A 139 8.69 -13.08 4.19
C VAL A 139 8.40 -11.79 3.43
N ASP A 140 7.48 -10.96 3.92
CA ASP A 140 7.13 -9.70 3.30
C ASP A 140 8.33 -8.73 3.22
N GLN A 141 9.09 -8.63 4.31
CA GLN A 141 10.33 -7.86 4.34
C GLN A 141 11.35 -8.39 3.32
N LEU A 142 11.51 -9.72 3.21
CA LEU A 142 12.40 -10.32 2.22
C LEU A 142 11.94 -10.03 0.80
N ALA A 143 10.63 -10.05 0.54
CA ALA A 143 10.06 -9.77 -0.77
C ALA A 143 10.42 -8.36 -1.23
N HIS A 144 10.18 -7.35 -0.38
CA HIS A 144 10.56 -5.98 -0.68
C HIS A 144 12.08 -5.84 -0.82
N HIS A 145 12.85 -6.36 0.14
CA HIS A 145 14.30 -6.24 0.13
C HIS A 145 14.93 -6.76 -1.17
N TYR A 146 14.63 -8.00 -1.56
CA TYR A 146 15.20 -8.57 -2.77
C TYR A 146 14.66 -7.94 -4.06
N SER A 147 13.42 -7.44 -4.05
CA SER A 147 12.89 -6.70 -5.22
C SER A 147 13.71 -5.44 -5.46
N LEU A 148 13.99 -4.69 -4.39
CA LEU A 148 14.82 -3.48 -4.46
C LEU A 148 16.26 -3.79 -4.88
N GLU A 149 16.88 -4.85 -4.34
CA GLU A 149 18.22 -5.29 -4.77
C GLU A 149 18.28 -5.63 -6.27
N ASN A 150 17.17 -6.12 -6.82
CA ASN A 150 17.03 -6.51 -8.22
C ASN A 150 16.45 -5.39 -9.12
N ASN A 151 16.27 -4.17 -8.60
CA ASN A 151 15.63 -3.05 -9.31
C ASN A 151 14.22 -3.36 -9.84
N ILE A 152 13.51 -4.27 -9.18
CA ILE A 152 12.10 -4.56 -9.46
C ILE A 152 11.24 -3.61 -8.59
N PRO A 153 10.33 -2.83 -9.18
CA PRO A 153 9.41 -1.99 -8.39
C PRO A 153 8.59 -2.84 -7.44
N THR A 154 8.29 -2.32 -6.25
CA THR A 154 7.60 -3.08 -5.20
C THR A 154 6.53 -2.25 -4.50
N ILE A 155 5.41 -2.89 -4.19
CA ILE A 155 4.23 -2.29 -3.57
C ILE A 155 4.02 -2.89 -2.19
N ALA A 156 3.98 -2.06 -1.16
CA ALA A 156 3.58 -2.41 0.19
C ALA A 156 2.10 -2.09 0.41
N VAL A 157 1.31 -3.07 0.87
CA VAL A 157 -0.09 -2.87 1.30
C VAL A 157 -0.13 -2.84 2.82
N LEU A 158 -0.71 -1.78 3.40
CA LEU A 158 -0.71 -1.48 4.83
C LEU A 158 -2.10 -1.56 5.46
#